data_AF-A0A8T5TDL0-F1
#
_entry.id   AF-A0A8T5TDL0-F1
#
_cell.length_a   1.000
_cell.length_b   1.000
_cell.length_c   1.000
_cell.angle_alpha   90.00
_cell.angle_beta   90.00
_cell.angle_gamma   90.00
#
_symmetry.space_group_name_H-M   'P 1'
#
loop_
_entity.id
_entity.type
_entity.pdbx_description
1 polymer ?
#
loop_
_entity_poly.entity_id
_entity_poly.type
_entity_poly.pdbx_seq_one_letter_code
_entity_poly.pdbx_strand_id
1 'polypeptide(L)'
;MESIYAALLLHKAGKGITDSAIEKVLKAAGADIDNSQITKLVAGLKEANIDEIISSAAAAPIMAAPVAGAAPAQAEVKKEKEEEEEEEEPTGIGSLF
;
A
#
# COMPACT_ATOMS: atom_id res chain seq x y z
N MET A 1 -12.15 3.88 -10.15
CA MET A 1 -11.03 4.04 -9.17
C MET A 1 -9.96 5.04 -9.66
N GLU A 2 -10.27 5.82 -10.69
CA GLU A 2 -9.34 6.60 -11.51
C GLU A 2 -8.80 7.81 -10.74
N SER A 3 -9.63 8.38 -9.86
CA SER A 3 -9.31 9.55 -9.02
C SER A 3 -8.14 9.30 -8.07
N ILE A 4 -7.98 8.07 -7.58
CA ILE A 4 -6.88 7.68 -6.68
C ILE A 4 -5.56 7.69 -7.46
N TYR A 5 -5.54 7.12 -8.66
CA TYR A 5 -4.35 7.12 -9.52
C TYR A 5 -3.98 8.55 -9.96
N ALA A 6 -4.97 9.38 -10.27
CA ALA A 6 -4.75 10.79 -10.56
C ALA A 6 -4.10 11.52 -9.37
N ALA A 7 -4.59 11.29 -8.15
CA ALA A 7 -4.00 11.87 -6.94
C ALA A 7 -2.55 11.41 -6.71
N LEU A 8 -2.26 10.12 -6.89
CA LEU A 8 -0.91 9.58 -6.78
C LEU A 8 0.04 10.15 -7.85
N LEU A 9 -0.44 10.33 -9.07
CA LEU A 9 0.33 10.93 -10.15
C LEU A 9 0.68 12.39 -9.82
N LEU A 10 -0.30 13.16 -9.33
CA LEU A 10 -0.11 14.55 -8.91
C LEU A 10 0.89 14.65 -7.75
N HIS A 11 0.78 13.76 -6.76
CA HIS A 11 1.73 13.66 -5.64
C HIS A 11 3.16 13.43 -6.15
N LYS A 12 3.35 12.42 -7.01
CA LYS A 12 4.68 12.09 -7.55
C LYS A 12 5.25 13.20 -8.44
N ALA A 13 4.39 13.99 -9.08
CA ALA A 13 4.78 15.16 -9.86
C ALA A 13 5.06 16.41 -9.01
N GLY A 14 4.93 16.34 -7.68
CA GLY A 14 5.07 17.48 -6.77
C GLY A 14 4.00 18.56 -6.98
N LYS A 15 2.84 18.18 -7.53
CA LYS A 15 1.71 19.09 -7.77
C LYS A 15 0.70 18.95 -6.64
N GLY A 16 0.05 20.07 -6.29
CA GLY A 16 -0.99 20.08 -5.27
C GLY A 16 -2.19 19.22 -5.67
N ILE A 17 -2.63 18.36 -4.75
CA ILE A 17 -3.81 17.51 -4.92
C ILE A 17 -5.05 18.33 -4.59
N THR A 18 -5.68 18.87 -5.63
CA THR A 18 -6.89 19.69 -5.54
C THR A 18 -7.95 19.14 -6.48
N ASP A 19 -9.22 19.43 -6.22
CA ASP A 19 -10.36 18.99 -7.03
C ASP A 19 -10.14 19.34 -8.52
N SER A 20 -9.74 20.58 -8.80
CA SER A 20 -9.44 21.04 -10.16
C SER A 20 -8.26 20.31 -10.82
N ALA A 21 -7.22 19.96 -10.05
CA ALA A 21 -6.07 19.24 -10.59
C ALA A 21 -6.45 17.81 -10.97
N ILE A 22 -7.24 17.12 -10.14
CA ILE A 22 -7.72 15.77 -10.39
C ILE A 22 -8.69 15.74 -11.58
N GLU A 23 -9.64 16.67 -11.64
CA GLU A 23 -10.57 16.80 -12.77
C GLU A 23 -9.85 16.98 -14.11
N LYS A 24 -8.80 17.82 -14.15
CA LYS A 24 -8.00 18.03 -15.37
C LYS A 24 -7.31 16.76 -15.83
N VAL A 25 -6.76 15.97 -14.91
CA VAL A 25 -6.11 14.70 -15.22
C VAL A 25 -7.12 13.68 -15.72
N LEU A 26 -8.26 13.53 -15.03
CA LEU A 26 -9.34 12.62 -15.46
C LEU A 26 -9.89 13.00 -16.83
N LYS A 27 -10.11 14.30 -17.07
CA LYS A 27 -10.58 14.81 -18.35
C LYS A 27 -9.57 14.57 -19.47
N ALA A 28 -8.28 14.75 -19.21
CA ALA A 28 -7.22 14.45 -20.17
C ALA A 28 -7.10 12.95 -20.48
N ALA A 29 -7.42 12.10 -19.50
CA ALA A 29 -7.46 10.65 -19.64
C ALA A 29 -8.77 10.14 -20.30
N GLY A 30 -9.76 11.01 -20.51
CA GLY A 30 -11.09 10.61 -21.02
C GLY A 30 -11.90 9.77 -20.03
N ALA A 31 -11.59 9.86 -18.75
CA ALA A 31 -12.28 9.14 -17.68
C ALA A 31 -13.50 9.91 -17.17
N ASP A 32 -14.46 9.18 -16.60
CA ASP A 32 -15.62 9.76 -15.94
C ASP A 32 -15.20 10.56 -14.69
N ILE A 33 -15.87 11.70 -14.50
CA ILE A 33 -15.60 12.62 -13.40
C ILE A 33 -16.74 12.52 -12.38
N ASP A 34 -16.42 11.97 -11.21
CA ASP A 34 -17.30 12.00 -10.04
C ASP A 34 -16.78 13.02 -9.02
N ASN A 35 -17.38 14.20 -9.02
CA ASN A 35 -17.02 15.30 -8.11
C ASN A 35 -17.20 14.92 -6.62
N SER A 36 -18.18 14.08 -6.27
CA SER A 36 -18.41 13.67 -4.89
C SER A 36 -17.25 12.82 -4.36
N GLN A 37 -16.73 11.92 -5.20
CA GLN A 37 -15.57 11.09 -4.88
C GLN A 37 -14.28 11.92 -4.80
N ILE A 38 -14.10 12.87 -5.72
CA ILE A 38 -12.92 13.75 -5.74
C ILE A 38 -12.86 14.59 -4.47
N THR A 39 -13.95 15.26 -4.08
CA THR A 39 -13.97 16.10 -2.88
C THR A 39 -13.75 15.29 -1.60
N LYS A 40 -14.32 14.08 -1.50
CA LYS A 40 -14.06 13.18 -0.36
C LYS A 40 -12.59 12.74 -0.30
N LEU A 41 -12.00 12.41 -1.44
CA LEU A 41 -10.60 12.02 -1.54
C LEU A 41 -9.68 13.17 -1.11
N VAL A 42 -9.91 14.38 -1.64
CA VAL A 42 -9.13 15.57 -1.28
C VAL A 42 -9.29 15.92 0.20
N ALA A 43 -10.48 15.77 0.77
CA ALA A 43 -10.70 15.97 2.20
C ALA A 43 -9.92 14.94 3.04
N GLY A 44 -9.97 13.66 2.69
CA GLY A 44 -9.23 12.61 3.41
C GLY A 44 -7.71 12.74 3.30
N LEU A 45 -7.21 13.29 2.18
CA LEU A 45 -5.78 13.49 1.95
C LEU A 45 -5.22 14.76 2.62
N LYS A 46 -6.06 15.72 3.05
CA LYS A 46 -5.59 16.92 3.75
C LYS A 46 -4.99 16.63 5.13
N GLU A 47 -5.46 15.58 5.78
CA GLU A 47 -5.01 15.19 7.12
C GLU A 47 -3.96 14.07 7.09
N ALA A 48 -3.66 13.53 5.90
CA ALA A 48 -2.84 12.34 5.71
C ALA A 48 -1.47 12.68 5.07
N ASN A 49 -0.39 12.12 5.63
CA ASN A 49 0.92 12.17 5.00
C ASN A 49 1.03 11.05 3.95
N ILE A 50 0.97 11.42 2.67
CA ILE A 50 0.91 10.48 1.56
C ILE A 50 2.19 9.64 1.46
N ASP A 51 3.35 10.21 1.78
CA ASP A 51 4.63 9.48 1.74
C ASP A 51 4.70 8.40 2.81
N GLU A 52 4.23 8.69 4.02
CA GLU A 52 4.14 7.71 5.10
C GLU A 52 3.15 6.59 4.76
N ILE A 53 1.99 6.94 4.18
CA ILE A 53 0.98 5.96 3.78
C ILE A 53 1.53 5.04 2.70
N ILE A 54 2.20 5.59 1.68
CA ILE A 54 2.81 4.78 0.61
C ILE A 54 3.92 3.90 1.17
N SER A 55 4.78 4.43 2.05
CA SER A 55 5.86 3.66 2.67
C SER A 55 5.33 2.54 3.56
N SER A 56 4.30 2.81 4.36
CA SER A 56 3.64 1.79 5.19
C SER A 56 2.91 0.75 4.33
N ALA A 57 2.30 1.16 3.22
CA ALA A 57 1.64 0.25 2.29
C ALA A 57 2.65 -0.65 1.57
N ALA A 58 3.85 -0.14 1.27
CA ALA A 58 4.94 -0.91 0.66
C ALA A 58 5.58 -1.90 1.66
N ALA A 59 5.60 -1.56 2.95
CA ALA A 59 6.14 -2.41 4.01
C ALA A 59 5.14 -3.45 4.54
N ALA A 60 3.85 -3.32 4.21
CA ALA A 60 2.85 -4.29 4.61
C ALA A 60 3.01 -5.59 3.80
N PRO A 61 3.16 -6.76 4.44
CA PRO A 61 3.16 -8.03 3.72
C PRO A 61 1.82 -8.16 2.98
N ILE A 62 1.89 -8.29 1.65
CA ILE A 62 0.72 -8.53 0.80
C ILE A 62 0.27 -9.97 1.04
N MET A 63 -0.42 -10.19 2.16
CA MET A 63 -1.07 -11.46 2.46
C MET A 63 -2.35 -11.50 1.62
N ALA A 64 -2.43 -12.44 0.68
CA ALA A 64 -3.61 -12.66 -0.13
C ALA A 64 -4.76 -13.15 0.76
N ALA A 65 -5.49 -12.22 1.38
CA ALA A 65 -6.70 -12.51 2.14
C ALA A 65 -7.93 -12.42 1.20
N PRO A 66 -8.90 -13.33 1.34
CA PRO A 66 -10.14 -13.25 0.58
C PRO A 66 -10.88 -11.95 0.95
N VAL A 67 -11.38 -11.25 -0.07
CA VAL A 67 -12.11 -9.98 0.05
C VAL A 67 -13.40 -10.17 0.87
N ALA A 68 -13.35 -9.79 2.15
CA ALA A 68 -14.54 -9.62 2.98
C ALA A 68 -14.39 -8.37 3.84
N GLY A 69 -15.28 -7.41 3.59
CA GLY A 69 -15.83 -6.42 4.55
C GLY A 69 -14.87 -5.66 5.47
N ALA A 70 -14.87 -4.33 5.31
CA ALA A 70 -14.27 -3.35 6.22
C ALA A 70 -14.53 -3.63 7.72
N ALA A 71 -13.45 -3.72 8.52
CA ALA A 71 -13.40 -3.46 9.96
C ALA A 71 -11.92 -3.33 10.43
N PRO A 72 -11.61 -2.55 11.50
CA PRO A 72 -10.30 -1.95 11.73
C PRO A 72 -9.26 -2.92 12.29
N ALA A 73 -8.00 -2.70 11.91
CA ALA A 73 -6.84 -3.45 12.37
C ALA A 73 -6.58 -3.22 13.88
N GLN A 74 -6.88 -4.24 14.69
CA GLN A 74 -6.14 -4.50 15.93
C GLN A 74 -4.95 -5.37 15.57
N ALA A 75 -3.78 -4.76 15.49
CA ALA A 75 -2.51 -5.48 15.43
C ALA A 75 -2.17 -5.97 16.84
N GLU A 76 -2.61 -7.18 17.17
CA GLU A 76 -2.09 -7.93 18.31
C GLU A 76 -0.71 -8.48 17.92
N VAL A 77 0.29 -8.03 18.68
CA VAL A 77 1.66 -8.51 18.68
C VAL A 77 1.66 -10.02 18.90
N LYS A 78 2.05 -10.80 17.89
CA LYS A 78 2.60 -12.14 18.10
C LYS A 78 3.94 -12.27 17.38
N LYS A 79 4.96 -12.16 18.22
CA LYS A 79 6.38 -12.38 17.96
C LYS A 79 6.65 -13.86 18.31
N GLU A 80 6.63 -14.74 17.32
CA GLU A 80 7.39 -16.00 17.28
C GLU A 80 8.49 -15.69 16.25
N LYS A 81 9.79 -15.52 16.53
CA LYS A 81 10.78 -16.29 17.29
C LYS A 81 10.86 -17.77 16.92
N GLU A 82 11.41 -18.01 15.73
CA GLU A 82 12.21 -19.15 15.24
C GLU A 82 12.81 -18.64 13.92
N GLU A 83 14.09 -18.72 13.57
CA GLU A 83 15.24 -19.54 13.95
C GLU A 83 16.52 -18.71 13.69
N GLU A 84 17.46 -18.78 14.63
CA GLU A 84 18.88 -18.41 14.51
C GLU A 84 19.59 -19.76 14.37
N GLU A 85 20.04 -20.16 13.18
CA GLU A 85 21.42 -20.05 12.69
C GLU A 85 22.41 -20.99 13.44
N GLU A 86 22.86 -22.07 12.78
CA GLU A 86 24.22 -22.68 12.86
C GLU A 86 24.25 -23.91 11.91
N GLU A 87 24.82 -23.83 10.70
CA GLU A 87 26.25 -23.90 10.29
C GLU A 87 26.83 -25.32 10.20
N GLU A 88 27.51 -25.57 9.06
CA GLU A 88 28.52 -26.61 8.76
C GLU A 88 28.10 -28.06 8.41
N GLU A 89 28.05 -28.35 7.10
CA GLU A 89 28.61 -29.58 6.52
C GLU A 89 30.11 -29.68 6.87
N PRO A 90 30.77 -30.85 7.06
CA PRO A 90 30.90 -31.85 5.98
C PRO A 90 31.17 -33.33 6.36
N THR A 91 30.95 -34.23 5.39
CA THR A 91 31.66 -35.52 5.16
C THR A 91 31.70 -36.59 6.27
N GLY A 92 31.13 -37.76 6.00
CA GLY A 92 31.48 -38.96 6.77
C GLY A 92 30.60 -40.18 6.53
N ILE A 93 30.88 -40.94 5.46
CA ILE A 93 31.11 -42.39 5.40
C ILE A 93 30.69 -43.24 6.65
N GLY A 94 29.45 -43.12 7.15
CA GLY A 94 29.09 -43.61 8.49
C GLY A 94 27.77 -44.37 8.64
N SER A 95 26.97 -44.55 7.58
CA SER A 95 25.74 -45.35 7.66
C SER A 95 25.67 -46.49 6.64
N LEU A 96 26.84 -47.06 6.30
CA LEU A 96 26.98 -48.38 5.69
C LEU A 96 26.65 -49.49 6.71
N PHE A 97 25.38 -49.58 7.11
CA PHE A 97 24.73 -50.72 7.76
C PHE A 97 23.26 -50.79 7.34
#